data_AF-A0A9P6ZKQ8-F1
#
_entry.id   AF-A0A9P6ZKQ8-F1
#
_cell.length_a   1.000
_cell.length_b   1.000
_cell.length_c   1.000
_cell.angle_alpha   90.00
_cell.angle_beta   90.00
_cell.angle_gamma   90.00
#
_symmetry.space_group_name_H-M   'P 1'
#
loop_
_entity.id
_entity.type
_entity.pdbx_description
1 polymer ?
#
loop_
_entity_poly.entity_id
_entity_poly.type
_entity_poly.pdbx_seq_one_letter_code
_entity_poly.pdbx_strand_id
1 'polypeptide(L)'
;MPKVPLPPHSPMSGYYIKTDAPKNVPVREALGIPEAKKGSRVLYILVFRKLDLITALYGIELFDVWRQCILCHIVLWKGRVYHLDVSPGNLMCYKKDGRWIGVLNDYDLSSLKINAGPTGNERTGTVPFMALDLLTPEGQQGEVAHLYRHDLESFVWVLVWVCLRYENRVLLAASSRLLDDWATVGPVSCGDKKRTFLDRFVHFKRDWMDPKIWKLLVQCLKVLEGDKHRRLNRTGIRARQKHERRGRRITCL
;
A
#
# COMPACT_ATOMS: atom_id res chain seq x y z
N MET A 1 -37.17 -28.10 3.26
CA MET A 1 -36.13 -28.14 2.21
C MET A 1 -35.22 -29.33 2.49
N PRO A 2 -35.02 -30.26 1.54
CA PRO A 2 -34.25 -31.49 1.78
C PRO A 2 -32.77 -31.19 2.01
N LYS A 3 -32.12 -31.96 2.89
CA LYS A 3 -30.67 -31.95 3.11
C LYS A 3 -29.97 -32.47 1.84
N VAL A 4 -29.25 -31.60 1.14
CA VAL A 4 -28.33 -31.99 0.07
C VAL A 4 -27.09 -32.64 0.71
N PRO A 5 -26.66 -33.85 0.31
CA PRO A 5 -25.47 -34.47 0.88
C PRO A 5 -24.20 -33.75 0.40
N LEU A 6 -23.29 -33.45 1.32
CA LEU A 6 -21.95 -32.95 0.99
C LEU A 6 -21.12 -34.09 0.34
N PRO A 7 -20.34 -33.81 -0.72
CA PRO A 7 -19.46 -34.79 -1.33
C PRO A 7 -18.29 -35.14 -0.39
N PRO A 8 -17.70 -36.35 -0.53
CA PRO A 8 -16.70 -36.87 0.40
C PRO A 8 -15.37 -36.12 0.28
N HIS A 9 -14.91 -35.64 1.43
CA HIS A 9 -13.54 -35.28 1.83
C HIS A 9 -12.53 -34.93 0.72
N SER A 10 -12.44 -33.64 0.41
CA SER A 10 -11.18 -33.02 -0.04
C SER A 10 -10.44 -32.47 1.19
N PRO A 11 -9.10 -32.55 1.28
CA PRO A 11 -8.37 -32.31 2.53
C PRO A 11 -8.62 -30.87 3.02
N MET A 12 -9.24 -30.76 4.19
CA MET A 12 -9.41 -29.50 4.90
C MET A 12 -8.05 -28.99 5.42
N SER A 13 -7.30 -28.27 4.60
CA SER A 13 -6.23 -27.39 5.08
C SER A 13 -5.97 -26.25 4.10
N GLY A 14 -6.95 -25.35 3.90
CA GLY A 14 -6.81 -24.33 2.86
C GLY A 14 -7.68 -23.10 3.01
N TYR A 15 -8.27 -22.85 4.18
CA TYR A 15 -9.17 -21.72 4.39
C TYR A 15 -8.65 -20.76 5.46
N TYR A 16 -8.73 -19.46 5.17
CA TYR A 16 -8.50 -18.39 6.13
C TYR A 16 -9.85 -17.77 6.50
N ILE A 17 -10.01 -17.43 7.78
CA ILE A 17 -11.22 -16.81 8.32
C ILE A 17 -10.89 -15.34 8.62
N LYS A 18 -11.46 -14.40 7.86
CA LYS A 18 -11.47 -12.98 8.25
C LYS A 18 -12.74 -12.73 9.06
N THR A 19 -12.58 -12.31 10.31
CA THR A 19 -13.68 -11.88 11.18
C THR A 19 -13.74 -10.36 11.16
N ASP A 20 -14.45 -9.79 10.21
CA ASP A 20 -14.69 -8.34 10.20
C ASP A 20 -16.08 -8.02 9.65
N ALA A 21 -16.69 -6.99 10.20
CA ALA A 21 -17.85 -6.38 9.57
C ALA A 21 -17.33 -5.48 8.43
N PRO A 22 -17.80 -5.63 7.17
CA PRO A 22 -17.47 -4.68 6.12
C PRO A 22 -17.91 -3.28 6.57
N LYS A 23 -16.92 -2.41 6.85
CA LYS A 23 -17.15 -1.04 7.33
C LYS A 23 -17.55 -0.09 6.21
N ASN A 24 -17.30 -0.49 4.95
CA ASN A 24 -17.48 0.33 3.76
C ASN A 24 -18.89 0.14 3.17
N VAL A 25 -19.68 1.22 3.12
CA VAL A 25 -21.09 1.23 2.65
C VAL A 25 -21.23 0.65 1.23
N PRO A 26 -20.43 1.08 0.23
CA PRO A 26 -20.39 0.47 -1.10
C PRO A 26 -20.20 -1.05 -1.14
N VAL A 27 -19.34 -1.60 -0.28
CA VAL A 27 -19.10 -3.05 -0.23
C VAL A 27 -20.31 -3.77 0.34
N ARG A 28 -21.01 -3.15 1.30
CA ARG A 28 -22.25 -3.71 1.86
C ARG A 28 -23.38 -3.70 0.83
N GLU A 29 -23.55 -2.62 0.08
CA GLU A 29 -24.54 -2.52 -1.00
C GLU A 29 -24.31 -3.57 -2.09
N ALA A 30 -23.06 -3.73 -2.55
CA ALA A 30 -22.71 -4.73 -3.55
C ALA A 30 -22.97 -6.18 -3.08
N LEU A 31 -22.90 -6.42 -1.77
CA LEU A 31 -23.18 -7.71 -1.15
C LEU A 31 -24.65 -7.87 -0.70
N GLY A 32 -25.52 -6.88 -0.94
CA GLY A 32 -26.92 -6.90 -0.50
C GLY A 32 -27.09 -6.85 1.03
N ILE A 33 -26.10 -6.33 1.75
CA ILE A 33 -26.09 -6.27 3.22
C ILE A 33 -26.74 -4.95 3.68
N PRO A 34 -27.81 -4.99 4.49
CA PRO A 34 -28.43 -3.78 5.03
C PRO A 34 -27.46 -2.92 5.85
N GLU A 35 -27.64 -1.59 5.81
CA GLU A 35 -26.93 -0.69 6.72
C GLU A 35 -27.19 -1.08 8.17
N ALA A 36 -26.14 -1.08 8.99
CA ALA A 36 -26.28 -1.43 10.40
C ALA A 36 -27.03 -0.31 11.13
N LYS A 37 -28.10 -0.66 11.86
CA LYS A 37 -28.65 0.22 12.91
C LYS A 37 -27.51 0.54 13.89
N LYS A 38 -27.35 1.83 14.22
CA LYS A 38 -26.30 2.39 15.08
C LYS A 38 -26.07 1.47 16.30
N GLY A 39 -24.88 0.90 16.43
CA GLY A 39 -24.49 0.04 17.56
C GLY A 39 -24.58 -1.48 17.35
N SER A 40 -25.09 -1.99 16.21
CA SER A 40 -25.08 -3.44 15.92
C SER A 40 -23.79 -3.85 15.19
N ARG A 41 -22.89 -4.58 15.87
CA ARG A 41 -21.79 -5.32 15.21
C ARG A 41 -22.30 -6.72 14.92
N VAL A 42 -22.59 -7.01 13.66
CA VAL A 42 -22.90 -8.37 13.19
C VAL A 42 -21.57 -9.03 12.80
N LEU A 43 -21.27 -10.19 13.39
CA LEU A 43 -20.10 -10.99 13.04
C LEU A 43 -20.35 -11.66 11.69
N TYR A 44 -19.55 -11.30 10.68
CA TYR A 44 -19.48 -12.03 9.42
C TYR A 44 -18.23 -12.90 9.44
N ILE A 45 -18.42 -14.19 9.17
CA ILE A 45 -17.34 -15.16 8.97
C ILE A 45 -17.23 -15.35 7.47
N LEU A 46 -16.23 -14.71 6.86
CA LEU A 46 -15.95 -14.91 5.45
C LEU A 46 -14.89 -16.01 5.31
N VAL A 47 -15.24 -17.07 4.59
CA VAL A 47 -14.37 -18.21 4.34
C VAL A 47 -13.76 -18.04 2.95
N PHE A 48 -12.45 -17.80 2.91
CA PHE A 48 -11.71 -17.67 1.65
C PHE A 48 -10.60 -18.70 1.57
N ARG A 49 -10.13 -18.95 0.35
CA ARG A 49 -8.87 -19.66 0.14
C ARG A 49 -7.77 -18.98 0.96
N LYS A 50 -6.94 -19.77 1.64
CA LYS A 50 -5.74 -19.28 2.32
C LYS A 50 -4.83 -18.62 1.29
N LEU A 51 -4.48 -17.36 1.57
CA LEU A 51 -3.53 -16.60 0.78
C LEU A 51 -2.22 -16.49 1.56
N ASP A 52 -1.11 -16.63 0.84
CA ASP A 52 0.22 -16.40 1.39
C ASP A 52 0.65 -14.95 1.11
N LEU A 53 1.41 -14.35 2.03
CA LEU A 53 1.96 -13.02 1.84
C LEU A 53 2.95 -12.99 0.69
N ILE A 54 3.10 -11.84 0.04
CA ILE A 54 4.12 -11.64 -0.99
C ILE A 54 5.55 -11.94 -0.51
N THR A 55 5.81 -11.83 0.80
CA THR A 55 7.10 -12.18 1.43
C THR A 55 7.42 -13.68 1.40
N ALA A 56 6.44 -14.53 1.11
CA ALA A 56 6.66 -15.97 0.87
C ALA A 56 7.26 -16.25 -0.51
N LEU A 57 7.34 -15.24 -1.39
CA LEU A 57 7.91 -15.34 -2.73
C LEU A 57 9.28 -14.67 -2.81
N TYR A 58 10.05 -15.08 -3.80
CA TYR A 58 11.35 -14.50 -4.14
C TYR A 58 11.61 -14.67 -5.63
N GLY A 59 12.67 -14.06 -6.15
CA GLY A 59 13.03 -14.21 -7.57
C GLY A 59 11.90 -13.77 -8.50
N ILE A 60 11.78 -14.43 -9.65
CA ILE A 60 10.79 -14.08 -10.68
C ILE A 60 9.33 -14.18 -10.21
N GLU A 61 9.03 -15.08 -9.27
CA GLU A 61 7.67 -15.30 -8.75
C GLU A 61 7.18 -14.08 -7.96
N LEU A 62 8.08 -13.48 -7.15
CA LEU A 62 7.82 -12.23 -6.43
C LEU A 62 7.44 -11.11 -7.41
N PHE A 63 8.19 -10.98 -8.51
CA PHE A 63 7.95 -9.94 -9.52
C PHE A 63 6.66 -10.15 -10.28
N ASP A 64 6.35 -11.39 -10.66
CA ASP A 64 5.12 -11.70 -11.38
C ASP A 64 3.90 -11.37 -10.50
N VAL A 65 3.91 -11.79 -9.23
CA VAL A 65 2.81 -11.47 -8.29
C VAL A 65 2.72 -9.96 -8.02
N TRP A 66 3.83 -9.28 -7.77
CA TRP A 66 3.86 -7.82 -7.60
C TRP A 66 3.24 -7.10 -8.80
N ARG A 67 3.61 -7.51 -10.03
CA ARG A 67 3.03 -6.99 -11.27
C ARG A 67 1.54 -7.30 -11.39
N GLN A 68 1.11 -8.52 -11.05
CA GLN A 68 -0.31 -8.89 -11.05
C GLN A 68 -1.13 -7.99 -10.10
N CYS A 69 -0.61 -7.68 -8.91
CA CYS A 69 -1.26 -6.76 -7.97
C CYS A 69 -1.38 -5.33 -8.53
N ILE A 70 -0.37 -4.82 -9.24
CA ILE A 70 -0.45 -3.53 -9.93
C ILE A 70 -1.52 -3.55 -11.03
N LEU A 71 -1.59 -4.64 -11.82
CA LEU A 71 -2.61 -4.79 -12.86
C LEU A 71 -4.03 -4.81 -12.27
N CYS A 72 -4.24 -5.54 -11.18
CA CYS A 72 -5.50 -5.52 -10.42
C CYS A 72 -5.84 -4.10 -9.97
N HIS A 73 -4.87 -3.39 -9.40
CA HIS A 73 -5.02 -2.02 -8.94
C HIS A 73 -5.37 -1.04 -10.08
N ILE A 74 -4.77 -1.17 -11.27
CA ILE A 74 -5.13 -0.37 -12.45
C ILE A 74 -6.60 -0.52 -12.80
N VAL A 75 -7.11 -1.75 -12.82
CA VAL A 75 -8.52 -2.04 -13.15
C VAL A 75 -9.45 -1.40 -12.13
N LEU A 76 -9.16 -1.60 -10.84
CA LEU A 76 -9.97 -1.05 -9.75
C LEU A 76 -9.96 0.48 -9.71
N TRP A 77 -8.78 1.09 -9.89
CA TRP A 77 -8.66 2.54 -9.92
C TRP A 77 -9.47 3.17 -11.06
N LYS A 78 -9.45 2.56 -12.26
CA LYS A 78 -10.29 2.99 -13.39
C LYS A 78 -11.78 2.83 -13.09
N GLY A 79 -12.14 1.79 -12.32
CA GLY A 79 -13.47 1.57 -11.75
C GLY A 79 -13.82 2.48 -10.56
N ARG A 80 -13.00 3.50 -10.25
CA ARG A 80 -13.15 4.43 -9.13
C ARG A 80 -13.10 3.77 -7.74
N VAL A 81 -12.47 2.60 -7.63
CA VAL A 81 -12.16 1.96 -6.36
C VAL A 81 -10.70 2.23 -6.02
N TYR A 82 -10.46 3.08 -5.01
CA TYR A 82 -9.12 3.49 -4.61
C TYR A 82 -8.65 2.68 -3.41
N HIS A 83 -7.48 2.03 -3.47
CA HIS A 83 -7.00 1.14 -2.41
C HIS A 83 -6.47 1.91 -1.19
N LEU A 84 -5.62 2.92 -1.42
CA LEU A 84 -5.07 3.86 -0.42
C LEU A 84 -4.10 3.26 0.62
N ASP A 85 -4.11 1.95 0.86
CA ASP A 85 -3.18 1.26 1.79
C ASP A 85 -2.38 0.12 1.13
N VAL A 86 -1.62 0.42 0.08
CA VAL A 86 -0.73 -0.58 -0.53
C VAL A 86 0.43 -0.89 0.42
N SER A 87 0.52 -2.14 0.89
CA SER A 87 1.55 -2.62 1.82
C SER A 87 1.90 -4.09 1.56
N PRO A 88 3.03 -4.63 2.06
CA PRO A 88 3.36 -6.04 1.89
C PRO A 88 2.35 -6.98 2.54
N GLY A 89 1.60 -6.51 3.55
CA GLY A 89 0.52 -7.27 4.19
C GLY A 89 -0.70 -7.47 3.27
N ASN A 90 -0.89 -6.52 2.35
CA ASN A 90 -2.04 -6.45 1.45
C ASN A 90 -1.74 -7.03 0.07
N LEU A 91 -0.46 -7.24 -0.27
CA LEU A 91 -0.07 -8.01 -1.45
C LEU A 91 0.03 -9.48 -1.06
N MET A 92 -0.91 -10.27 -1.55
CA MET A 92 -1.01 -11.69 -1.24
C MET A 92 -0.98 -12.53 -2.53
N CYS A 93 -0.90 -13.84 -2.37
CA CYS A 93 -0.88 -14.77 -3.49
C CYS A 93 -1.41 -16.15 -3.11
N TYR A 94 -1.69 -16.96 -4.14
CA TYR A 94 -1.93 -18.38 -3.98
C TYR A 94 -1.51 -19.12 -5.24
N LYS A 95 -1.30 -20.43 -5.14
CA LYS A 95 -0.99 -21.28 -6.29
C LYS A 95 -2.25 -21.91 -6.87
N LYS A 96 -2.40 -21.87 -8.19
CA LYS A 96 -3.47 -22.53 -8.94
C LYS A 96 -2.88 -23.10 -10.23
N ASP A 97 -3.07 -24.40 -10.46
CA ASP A 97 -2.62 -25.11 -11.66
C ASP A 97 -1.12 -24.87 -11.95
N GLY A 98 -0.29 -24.93 -10.90
CA GLY A 98 1.16 -24.70 -10.99
C GLY A 98 1.58 -23.24 -11.08
N ARG A 99 0.65 -22.29 -11.24
CA ARG A 99 0.92 -20.86 -11.41
C ARG A 99 0.60 -20.05 -10.15
N TRP A 100 1.43 -19.05 -9.84
CA TRP A 100 1.14 -18.05 -8.82
C TRP A 100 0.14 -17.00 -9.31
N ILE A 101 -0.90 -16.78 -8.50
CA ILE A 101 -1.92 -15.76 -8.72
C ILE A 101 -1.78 -14.70 -7.64
N GLY A 102 -1.53 -13.45 -8.04
CA GLY A 102 -1.44 -12.31 -7.15
C GLY A 102 -2.82 -11.76 -6.81
N VAL A 103 -2.98 -11.35 -5.55
CA VAL A 103 -4.21 -10.79 -5.00
C VAL A 103 -3.84 -9.54 -4.22
N LEU A 104 -4.39 -8.39 -4.62
CA LEU A 104 -4.36 -7.19 -3.80
C LEU A 104 -5.56 -7.22 -2.87
N ASN A 105 -5.31 -7.43 -1.57
CA ASN A 105 -6.31 -7.62 -0.52
C ASN A 105 -6.46 -6.36 0.35
N ASP A 106 -7.47 -6.38 1.22
CA ASP A 106 -7.73 -5.41 2.28
C ASP A 106 -8.17 -4.02 1.80
N TYR A 107 -9.42 -3.96 1.37
CA TYR A 107 -10.11 -2.75 0.91
C TYR A 107 -10.86 -2.02 2.03
N ASP A 108 -10.55 -2.30 3.30
CA ASP A 108 -11.24 -1.68 4.44
C ASP A 108 -11.03 -0.16 4.48
N LEU A 109 -9.91 0.32 3.92
CA LEU A 109 -9.58 1.73 3.75
C LEU A 109 -9.93 2.29 2.36
N SER A 110 -10.56 1.47 1.51
CA SER A 110 -10.85 1.89 0.15
C SER A 110 -11.94 2.97 0.10
N SER A 111 -11.86 3.83 -0.91
CA SER A 111 -12.82 4.90 -1.11
C SER A 111 -13.34 4.91 -2.55
N LEU A 112 -14.60 5.34 -2.73
CA LEU A 112 -15.16 5.69 -4.04
C LEU A 112 -14.94 7.16 -4.42
N LYS A 113 -14.42 7.97 -3.48
CA LYS A 113 -14.17 9.41 -3.65
C LYS A 113 -12.68 9.69 -3.45
N ILE A 114 -12.04 10.25 -4.48
CA ILE A 114 -10.63 10.69 -4.45
C ILE A 114 -10.42 11.81 -3.40
N ASN A 115 -11.45 12.64 -3.22
CA ASN A 115 -11.42 13.85 -2.37
C ASN A 115 -12.32 13.73 -1.14
N ALA A 116 -12.55 12.53 -0.61
CA ALA A 116 -13.01 12.43 0.77
C ALA A 116 -11.86 12.93 1.65
N GLY A 117 -11.77 14.25 1.81
CA GLY A 117 -10.90 14.86 2.79
C GLY A 117 -11.19 14.28 4.17
N PRO A 118 -10.24 14.36 5.10
CA PRO A 118 -10.38 13.75 6.42
C PRO A 118 -11.58 14.36 7.14
N THR A 119 -12.64 13.60 7.33
CA THR A 119 -13.55 13.80 8.46
C THR A 119 -12.93 13.05 9.65
N GLY A 120 -11.91 13.65 10.27
CA GLY A 120 -11.19 13.09 11.41
C GLY A 120 -9.76 12.62 11.09
N ASN A 121 -8.93 12.58 12.12
CA ASN A 121 -7.46 12.38 12.15
C ASN A 121 -6.91 11.06 11.54
N GLU A 122 -7.59 10.42 10.59
CA GLU A 122 -7.27 9.10 10.09
C GLU A 122 -6.88 9.16 8.61
N ARG A 123 -5.69 9.70 8.30
CA ARG A 123 -5.02 9.31 7.05
C ARG A 123 -4.47 7.90 7.23
N THR A 124 -5.31 6.96 6.86
CA THR A 124 -5.08 5.52 6.94
C THR A 124 -4.14 5.10 5.83
N GLY A 125 -3.02 4.48 6.22
CA GLY A 125 -2.00 4.00 5.33
C GLY A 125 -0.79 3.56 6.14
N THR A 126 -0.08 2.55 5.66
CA THR A 126 1.08 2.03 6.39
C THR A 126 2.30 2.92 6.12
N VAL A 127 2.76 3.68 7.13
CA VAL A 127 3.76 4.78 7.03
C VAL A 127 4.99 4.45 6.15
N PRO A 128 5.69 3.31 6.31
CA PRO A 128 6.81 2.93 5.44
C PRO A 128 6.49 2.82 3.95
N PHE A 129 5.22 2.68 3.58
CA PHE A 129 4.78 2.49 2.19
C PHE A 129 4.05 3.72 1.63
N MET A 130 3.67 4.69 2.47
CA MET A 130 3.10 5.94 1.98
C MET A 130 4.06 6.69 1.04
N ALA A 131 3.50 7.34 0.02
CA ALA A 131 4.26 8.18 -0.90
C ALA A 131 4.89 9.40 -0.20
N LEU A 132 6.04 9.86 -0.68
CA LEU A 132 6.79 10.99 -0.11
C LEU A 132 5.98 12.29 0.00
N ASP A 133 5.01 12.52 -0.89
CA ASP A 133 4.13 13.69 -0.84
C ASP A 133 3.11 13.61 0.29
N LEU A 134 2.74 12.39 0.69
CA LEU A 134 1.79 12.16 1.77
C LEU A 134 2.49 12.19 3.13
N LEU A 135 3.81 11.96 3.16
CA LEU A 135 4.63 12.02 4.37
C LEU A 135 5.02 13.45 4.80
N THR A 136 4.72 14.49 4.02
CA THR A 136 4.98 15.89 4.44
C THR A 136 3.99 16.35 5.50
N PRO A 137 4.24 17.44 6.24
CA PRO A 137 3.26 18.03 7.15
C PRO A 137 1.91 18.29 6.48
N GLU A 138 1.89 18.87 5.28
CA GLU A 138 0.66 19.11 4.49
C GLU A 138 -0.01 17.79 4.07
N GLY A 139 0.80 16.80 3.72
CA GLY A 139 0.36 15.43 3.48
C GLY A 139 -0.27 14.80 4.72
N GLN A 140 0.23 15.06 5.92
CA GLN A 140 -0.38 14.54 7.13
C GLN A 140 -1.62 15.34 7.55
N GLN A 141 -1.69 16.62 7.22
CA GLN A 141 -2.83 17.49 7.51
C GLN A 141 -4.03 17.33 6.56
N GLY A 142 -3.95 16.50 5.51
CA GLY A 142 -5.07 16.36 4.58
C GLY A 142 -4.97 17.21 3.30
N GLU A 143 -3.95 18.04 3.16
CA GLU A 143 -3.89 19.11 2.15
C GLU A 143 -3.32 18.65 0.80
N VAL A 144 -2.78 17.44 0.76
CA VAL A 144 -2.30 16.80 -0.49
C VAL A 144 -3.34 15.80 -0.94
N ALA A 145 -3.96 16.04 -2.10
CA ALA A 145 -4.88 15.07 -2.72
C ALA A 145 -4.15 13.76 -3.03
N HIS A 146 -4.78 12.64 -2.69
CA HIS A 146 -4.26 11.31 -3.00
C HIS A 146 -4.47 11.02 -4.48
N LEU A 147 -3.42 10.67 -5.19
CA LEU A 147 -3.42 10.43 -6.63
C LEU A 147 -2.96 9.01 -6.93
N TYR A 148 -3.29 8.50 -8.12
CA TYR A 148 -2.89 7.17 -8.56
C TYR A 148 -1.38 6.90 -8.42
N ARG A 149 -0.57 7.90 -8.74
CA ARG A 149 0.89 7.84 -8.61
C ARG A 149 1.38 7.62 -7.18
N HIS A 150 0.58 7.97 -6.17
CA HIS A 150 0.94 7.73 -4.77
C HIS A 150 0.85 6.25 -4.43
N ASP A 151 -0.19 5.56 -4.89
CA ASP A 151 -0.29 4.10 -4.76
C ASP A 151 0.79 3.37 -5.57
N LEU A 152 1.12 3.86 -6.79
CA LEU A 152 2.24 3.32 -7.57
C LEU A 152 3.58 3.47 -6.84
N GLU A 153 3.81 4.61 -6.19
CA GLU A 153 5.00 4.81 -5.36
C GLU A 153 5.02 3.83 -4.17
N SER A 154 3.86 3.56 -3.56
CA SER A 154 3.74 2.53 -2.52
C SER A 154 4.12 1.14 -3.01
N PHE A 155 3.72 0.73 -4.23
CA PHE A 155 4.16 -0.54 -4.82
C PHE A 155 5.69 -0.62 -4.96
N VAL A 156 6.37 0.49 -5.31
CA VAL A 156 7.84 0.54 -5.35
C VAL A 156 8.42 0.37 -3.95
N TRP A 157 7.87 1.04 -2.94
CA TRP A 157 8.32 0.91 -1.55
C TRP A 157 8.12 -0.52 -1.01
N VAL A 158 7.04 -1.21 -1.38
CA VAL A 158 6.83 -2.63 -1.04
C VAL A 158 7.94 -3.49 -1.63
N LEU A 159 8.28 -3.29 -2.91
CA LEU A 159 9.33 -4.07 -3.56
C LEU A 159 10.70 -3.84 -2.92
N VAL A 160 11.06 -2.58 -2.63
CA VAL A 160 12.29 -2.22 -1.89
C VAL A 160 12.32 -2.90 -0.53
N TRP A 161 11.20 -2.87 0.19
CA TRP A 161 11.06 -3.44 1.53
C TRP A 161 11.30 -4.95 1.55
N VAL A 162 10.66 -5.68 0.64
CA VAL A 162 10.81 -7.14 0.55
C VAL A 162 12.23 -7.50 0.13
N CYS A 163 12.75 -6.91 -0.95
CA CYS A 163 14.05 -7.25 -1.51
C CYS A 163 15.23 -6.93 -0.57
N LEU A 164 15.12 -5.94 0.32
CA LEU A 164 16.20 -5.56 1.24
C LEU A 164 16.11 -6.18 2.63
N ARG A 165 14.95 -6.76 2.98
CA ARG A 165 14.73 -7.39 4.30
C ARG A 165 14.66 -8.91 4.25
N TYR A 166 14.51 -9.52 3.08
CA TYR A 166 14.39 -10.97 2.93
C TYR A 166 15.47 -11.54 2.01
N GLU A 167 16.03 -12.67 2.40
CA GLU A 167 16.88 -13.51 1.57
C GLU A 167 16.21 -14.89 1.44
N ASN A 168 15.93 -15.33 0.22
CA ASN A 168 15.30 -16.64 -0.05
C ASN A 168 14.05 -16.94 0.80
N ARG A 169 13.20 -15.92 1.03
CA ARG A 169 11.96 -15.93 1.85
C ARG A 169 12.19 -15.86 3.36
N VAL A 170 13.43 -15.81 3.82
CA VAL A 170 13.78 -15.69 5.23
C VAL A 170 14.02 -14.22 5.57
N LEU A 171 13.35 -13.73 6.60
CA LEU A 171 13.57 -12.39 7.13
C LEU A 171 14.99 -12.32 7.72
N LEU A 172 15.77 -11.33 7.30
CA LEU A 172 17.14 -11.13 7.80
C LEU A 172 17.16 -10.85 9.31
N ALA A 173 18.30 -11.11 9.95
CA ALA A 173 18.53 -10.74 11.35
C ALA A 173 18.35 -9.22 11.56
N ALA A 174 17.90 -8.82 12.75
CA ALA A 174 17.58 -7.43 13.06
C ALA A 174 18.74 -6.45 12.79
N SER A 175 19.97 -6.84 13.14
CA SER A 175 21.19 -6.08 12.87
C SER A 175 21.44 -5.80 11.39
N SER A 176 20.86 -6.60 10.50
CA SER A 176 21.03 -6.49 9.05
C SER A 176 19.83 -5.82 8.36
N ARG A 177 18.72 -5.52 9.05
CA ARG A 177 17.51 -4.97 8.42
C ARG A 177 17.53 -3.44 8.41
N LEU A 178 18.01 -2.91 7.28
CA LEU A 178 18.27 -1.48 7.07
C LEU A 178 17.04 -0.55 7.09
N LEU A 179 15.83 -1.10 7.01
CA LEU A 179 14.59 -0.32 6.87
C LEU A 179 13.66 -0.44 8.10
N ASP A 180 14.05 -1.23 9.11
CA ASP A 180 13.19 -1.50 10.27
C ASP A 180 12.77 -0.23 11.01
N ASP A 181 13.69 0.74 11.09
CA ASP A 181 13.45 2.02 11.76
C ASP A 181 12.42 2.89 11.02
N TRP A 182 12.11 2.63 9.76
CA TRP A 182 11.05 3.37 9.05
C TRP A 182 9.67 3.04 9.61
N ALA A 183 9.50 1.84 10.18
CA ALA A 183 8.25 1.39 10.78
C ALA A 183 8.05 1.90 12.21
N THR A 184 9.08 2.47 12.84
CA THR A 184 9.03 2.94 14.22
C THR A 184 9.02 4.46 14.36
N VAL A 185 9.40 5.19 13.30
CA VAL A 185 9.39 6.66 13.29
C VAL A 185 8.09 7.24 12.77
N GLY A 186 7.82 8.50 13.12
CA GLY A 186 6.67 9.23 12.62
C GLY A 186 6.73 9.51 11.10
N PRO A 187 5.60 9.88 10.47
CA PRO A 187 5.49 10.00 9.01
C PRO A 187 6.52 10.94 8.38
N VAL A 188 6.71 12.14 8.94
CA VAL A 188 7.66 13.13 8.40
C VAL A 188 9.09 12.58 8.45
N SER A 189 9.51 12.03 9.59
CA SER A 189 10.82 11.40 9.76
C SER A 189 11.03 10.20 8.83
N CYS A 190 9.98 9.40 8.58
CA CYS A 190 10.01 8.32 7.60
C CYS A 190 10.26 8.89 6.19
N GLY A 191 9.61 10.00 5.85
CA GLY A 191 9.84 10.73 4.59
C GLY A 191 11.28 11.18 4.43
N ASP A 192 11.91 11.72 5.47
CA ASP A 192 13.31 12.15 5.44
C ASP A 192 14.28 10.98 5.25
N LYS A 193 14.02 9.84 5.92
CA LYS A 193 14.79 8.61 5.73
C LYS A 193 14.65 8.06 4.31
N LYS A 194 13.45 8.09 3.72
CA LYS A 194 13.21 7.71 2.32
C LYS A 194 13.98 8.59 1.34
N ARG A 195 13.98 9.91 1.54
CA ARG A 195 14.75 10.84 0.70
C ARG A 195 16.25 10.56 0.80
N THR A 196 16.73 10.36 2.02
CA THR A 196 18.13 10.00 2.28
C THR A 196 18.50 8.66 1.63
N PHE A 197 17.58 7.69 1.62
CA PHE A 197 17.76 6.43 0.92
C PHE A 197 17.85 6.63 -0.59
N LEU A 198 16.96 7.43 -1.19
CA LEU A 198 16.98 7.73 -2.62
C LEU A 198 18.30 8.38 -3.08
N ASP A 199 18.90 9.23 -2.25
CA ASP A 199 20.16 9.88 -2.62
C ASP A 199 21.38 8.90 -2.66
N ARG A 200 21.24 7.69 -2.10
CA ARG A 200 22.36 6.74 -1.96
C ARG A 200 21.98 5.28 -2.19
N PHE A 201 20.86 5.01 -2.89
CA PHE A 201 20.29 3.67 -2.91
C PHE A 201 21.22 2.60 -3.50
N VAL A 202 22.13 3.01 -4.40
CA VAL A 202 23.10 2.13 -5.05
C VAL A 202 23.97 1.36 -4.05
N HIS A 203 24.21 1.92 -2.87
CA HIS A 203 25.02 1.31 -1.80
C HIS A 203 24.27 0.27 -0.97
N PHE A 204 22.95 0.15 -1.13
CA PHE A 204 22.14 -0.84 -0.41
C PHE A 204 21.95 -2.15 -1.20
N LYS A 205 22.61 -2.31 -2.35
CA LYS A 205 22.60 -3.58 -3.09
C LYS A 205 23.08 -4.71 -2.16
N ARG A 206 22.37 -5.83 -2.20
CA ARG A 206 22.77 -7.07 -1.50
C ARG A 206 23.43 -8.03 -2.48
N ASP A 207 24.37 -8.83 -1.98
CA ASP A 207 25.16 -9.72 -2.82
C ASP A 207 24.34 -10.87 -3.39
N TRP A 208 23.37 -11.38 -2.63
CA TRP A 208 22.43 -12.43 -3.06
C TRP A 208 21.34 -11.93 -4.01
N MET A 209 21.25 -10.62 -4.26
CA MET A 209 20.18 -10.07 -5.08
C MET A 209 20.46 -10.31 -6.57
N ASP A 210 19.51 -10.96 -7.25
CA ASP A 210 19.57 -11.18 -8.68
C ASP A 210 19.82 -9.86 -9.44
N PRO A 211 20.75 -9.82 -10.41
CA PRO A 211 21.11 -8.59 -11.12
C PRO A 211 19.95 -7.95 -11.89
N LYS A 212 19.01 -8.73 -12.43
CA LYS A 212 17.83 -8.22 -13.16
C LYS A 212 16.83 -7.60 -12.18
N ILE A 213 16.64 -8.25 -11.02
CA ILE A 213 15.83 -7.72 -9.92
C ILE A 213 16.39 -6.38 -9.46
N TRP A 214 17.69 -6.31 -9.22
CA TRP A 214 18.35 -5.07 -8.83
C TRP A 214 18.22 -4.00 -9.90
N LYS A 215 18.43 -4.33 -11.18
CA LYS A 215 18.27 -3.39 -12.30
C LYS A 215 16.87 -2.77 -12.32
N LEU A 216 15.82 -3.58 -12.12
CA LEU A 216 14.44 -3.09 -12.07
C LEU A 216 14.22 -2.16 -10.86
N LEU A 217 14.70 -2.53 -9.66
CA LEU A 217 14.64 -1.67 -8.48
C LEU A 217 15.30 -0.32 -8.73
N VAL A 218 16.51 -0.31 -9.30
CA VAL A 218 17.24 0.91 -9.67
C VAL A 218 16.43 1.76 -10.65
N GLN A 219 15.79 1.16 -11.65
CA GLN A 219 14.93 1.89 -12.59
C GLN A 219 13.73 2.54 -11.88
N CYS A 220 13.03 1.82 -11.02
CA CYS A 220 11.93 2.36 -10.22
C CYS A 220 12.39 3.49 -9.30
N LEU A 221 13.51 3.31 -8.60
CA LEU A 221 14.06 4.29 -7.66
C LEU A 221 14.52 5.57 -8.39
N LYS A 222 15.12 5.46 -9.58
CA LYS A 222 15.48 6.62 -10.41
C LYS A 222 14.26 7.43 -10.86
N VAL A 223 13.12 6.77 -11.11
CA VAL A 223 11.87 7.49 -11.40
C VAL A 223 11.41 8.30 -10.18
N LEU A 224 11.49 7.73 -8.98
CA LEU A 224 11.14 8.44 -7.74
C LEU A 224 12.12 9.57 -7.42
N GLU A 225 13.43 9.34 -7.62
CA GLU A 225 14.49 10.33 -7.47
C GLU A 225 14.32 11.49 -8.46
N GLY A 226 14.04 11.21 -9.74
CA GLY A 226 13.79 12.24 -10.75
C GLY A 226 12.58 13.13 -10.43
N ASP A 227 11.54 12.56 -9.81
CA ASP A 227 10.35 13.29 -9.37
C ASP A 227 10.64 14.26 -8.20
N LYS A 228 11.83 14.21 -7.57
CA LYS A 228 12.28 15.16 -6.52
C LYS A 228 12.15 16.61 -6.96
N HIS A 229 12.54 16.92 -8.20
CA HIS A 229 12.47 18.27 -8.76
C HIS A 229 11.02 18.76 -8.89
N ARG A 230 10.11 17.89 -9.34
CA ARG A 230 8.69 18.20 -9.43
C ARG A 230 8.08 18.48 -8.06
N ARG A 231 8.50 17.72 -7.04
CA ARG A 231 8.03 17.89 -5.65
C ARG A 231 8.51 19.20 -5.06
N LEU A 232 9.81 19.51 -5.17
CA LEU A 232 10.40 20.76 -4.69
C LEU A 232 9.75 22.00 -5.34
N ASN A 233 9.52 21.97 -6.66
CA ASN A 233 8.88 23.08 -7.37
C ASN A 233 7.43 23.32 -6.89
N ARG A 234 6.68 22.26 -6.57
CA ARG A 234 5.32 22.39 -6.02
C ARG A 234 5.30 22.99 -4.62
N THR A 235 6.24 22.58 -3.75
CA THR A 235 6.37 23.16 -2.40
C THR A 235 6.73 24.64 -2.48
N GLY A 236 7.66 25.01 -3.37
CA GLY A 236 8.07 26.41 -3.59
C GLY A 236 6.94 27.30 -4.12
N ILE A 237 6.15 26.82 -5.09
CA ILE A 237 4.98 27.56 -5.62
C ILE A 237 3.92 27.74 -4.53
N ARG A 238 3.62 26.69 -3.76
CA ARG A 238 2.63 26.76 -2.66
C ARG A 238 3.08 27.68 -1.52
N ALA A 239 4.36 27.64 -1.15
CA ALA A 239 4.92 28.54 -0.13
C ALA A 239 4.80 30.01 -0.53
N ARG A 240 5.10 30.33 -1.81
CA ARG A 240 4.90 31.69 -2.38
C ARG A 240 3.44 32.12 -2.32
N GLN A 241 2.51 31.27 -2.75
CA GLN A 241 1.07 31.56 -2.70
C GLN A 241 0.53 31.74 -1.26
N LYS A 242 1.04 30.96 -0.29
CA LYS A 242 0.68 31.10 1.13
C LYS A 242 1.23 32.41 1.72
N HIS A 243 2.44 32.81 1.34
CA HIS A 243 3.05 34.08 1.72
C HIS A 243 2.29 35.29 1.15
N GLU A 244 1.94 35.27 -0.14
CA GLU A 244 1.13 36.33 -0.78
C GLU A 244 -0.26 36.49 -0.14
N ARG A 245 -0.93 35.38 0.20
CA ARG A 245 -2.22 35.41 0.91
C ARG A 245 -2.11 35.95 2.33
N ARG A 246 -0.99 35.70 3.01
CA ARG A 246 -0.72 36.22 4.37
C ARG A 246 -0.37 37.71 4.33
N GLY A 247 0.40 38.15 3.33
CA GLY A 247 0.72 39.56 3.09
C GLY A 247 -0.52 40.41 2.80
N ARG A 248 -1.45 39.91 1.96
CA ARG A 248 -2.72 40.61 1.67
C ARG A 248 -3.66 40.74 2.88
N ARG A 249 -3.54 39.86 3.89
CA ARG A 249 -4.32 39.96 5.15
C ARG A 249 -3.76 41.00 6.11
N ILE A 250 -2.48 41.35 6.00
CA ILE A 250 -1.82 42.34 6.88
C ILE A 250 -2.02 43.77 6.35
N THR A 251 -2.22 43.94 5.03
CA THR A 251 -2.48 45.24 4.39
C THR A 251 -3.95 45.70 4.41
N CYS A 252 -4.84 45.00 5.14
CA CYS A 252 -6.26 45.36 5.27
C CYS A 252 -6.67 45.73 6.71
N LEU A 253 -5.72 46.18 7.53
CA LEU A 253 -5.97 46.80 8.84
C LEU A 253 -5.55 48.27 8.81
#